data_AF-A0A9D7L8D2-F1
#
_entry.id   AF-A0A9D7L8D2-F1
#
_cell.length_a   1.000
_cell.length_b   1.000
_cell.length_c   1.000
_cell.angle_alpha   90.00
_cell.angle_beta   90.00
_cell.angle_gamma   90.00
#
_symmetry.space_group_name_H-M   'P 1'
#
loop_
_entity.id
_entity.type
_entity.pdbx_description
1 polymer ?
#
loop_
_entity_poly.entity_id
_entity_poly.type
_entity_poly.pdbx_seq_one_letter_code
_entity_poly.pdbx_strand_id
1 'polypeptide(L)'
;MQSPIGGPRFWRRLVSRWLHPARRMQREWNERAQTDPQGYIGRGYAGSDAQFWASGAPDLDGLILDGLELDRRATVLEIGCGVGRLLRPLAARAHRVIGVDIAPAMIEQGRTLLADLPEFLCMSPMAAWMRSRKPRSTSSIPSPSSSTSRQNARSPCT
;
A
#
# COMPACT_ATOMS: atom_id res chain seq x y z
N MET A 1 -37.43 -19.55 -10.98
CA MET A 1 -36.13 -19.74 -11.65
C MET A 1 -35.08 -18.95 -10.86
N GLN A 2 -34.42 -19.59 -9.89
CA GLN A 2 -33.46 -18.94 -8.99
C GLN A 2 -32.11 -18.82 -9.71
N SER A 3 -31.53 -17.61 -9.75
CA SER A 3 -30.18 -17.44 -10.32
C SER A 3 -29.14 -18.12 -9.41
N PRO A 4 -28.14 -18.84 -9.96
CA PRO A 4 -27.13 -19.49 -9.14
C PRO A 4 -26.29 -18.44 -8.41
N ILE A 5 -26.09 -18.66 -7.11
CA ILE A 5 -25.13 -17.92 -6.29
C ILE A 5 -23.76 -18.08 -6.96
N GLY A 6 -23.08 -16.97 -7.26
CA GLY A 6 -21.76 -16.97 -7.91
C GLY A 6 -21.72 -16.66 -9.42
N GLY A 7 -22.86 -16.39 -10.07
CA GLY A 7 -22.86 -16.00 -11.49
C GLY A 7 -22.26 -14.61 -11.78
N PRO A 8 -21.93 -14.27 -13.05
CA PRO A 8 -21.34 -12.98 -13.44
C PRO A 8 -22.17 -11.76 -13.00
N ARG A 9 -23.49 -11.92 -12.93
CA ARG A 9 -24.44 -10.90 -12.43
C ARG A 9 -24.37 -10.70 -10.91
N PHE A 10 -24.12 -11.78 -10.15
CA PHE A 10 -23.91 -11.73 -8.70
C PHE A 10 -22.60 -10.99 -8.38
N TRP A 11 -21.51 -11.33 -9.08
CA TRP A 11 -20.23 -10.62 -8.96
C TRP A 11 -20.33 -9.16 -9.43
N ARG A 12 -21.01 -8.86 -10.55
CA ARG A 12 -21.28 -7.47 -10.99
C ARG A 12 -22.07 -6.67 -9.95
N ARG A 13 -23.03 -7.27 -9.26
CA ARG A 13 -23.87 -6.62 -8.24
C ARG A 13 -23.15 -6.42 -6.91
N LEU A 14 -22.26 -7.34 -6.53
CA LEU A 14 -21.36 -7.14 -5.41
C LEU A 14 -20.35 -6.04 -5.73
N VAL A 15 -19.64 -6.15 -6.85
CA VAL A 15 -18.68 -5.14 -7.32
C VAL A 15 -19.34 -3.76 -7.48
N SER A 16 -20.57 -3.67 -7.99
CA SER A 16 -21.29 -2.40 -8.06
C SER A 16 -21.67 -1.82 -6.68
N ARG A 17 -22.03 -2.65 -5.70
CA ARG A 17 -22.26 -2.22 -4.30
C ARG A 17 -20.99 -1.69 -3.62
N TRP A 18 -19.80 -2.13 -4.03
CA TRP A 18 -18.51 -1.61 -3.54
C TRP A 18 -18.00 -0.41 -4.37
N LEU A 19 -18.29 -0.36 -5.67
CA LEU A 19 -17.88 0.72 -6.57
C LEU A 19 -18.61 2.05 -6.30
N HIS A 20 -19.86 2.03 -5.86
CA HIS A 20 -20.60 3.27 -5.53
C HIS A 20 -20.01 3.97 -4.29
N PRO A 21 -19.77 3.28 -3.16
CA PRO A 21 -19.03 3.85 -2.03
C PRO A 21 -17.64 4.34 -2.40
N ALA A 22 -16.86 3.57 -3.19
CA ALA A 22 -15.50 3.97 -3.56
C ALA A 22 -15.47 5.22 -4.46
N ARG A 23 -16.41 5.36 -5.40
CA ARG A 23 -16.53 6.56 -6.24
C ARG A 23 -16.97 7.79 -5.45
N ARG A 24 -17.91 7.60 -4.52
CA ARG A 24 -18.34 8.67 -3.61
C ARG A 24 -17.17 9.12 -2.72
N MET A 25 -16.47 8.16 -2.12
CA MET A 25 -15.28 8.40 -1.30
C MET A 25 -14.20 9.11 -2.10
N GLN A 26 -13.87 8.65 -3.32
CA GLN A 26 -12.90 9.30 -4.20
C GLN A 26 -13.26 10.77 -4.43
N ARG A 27 -14.52 11.06 -4.78
CA ARG A 27 -14.98 12.44 -4.98
C ARG A 27 -14.82 13.28 -3.72
N GLU A 28 -15.33 12.82 -2.60
CA GLU A 28 -15.28 13.56 -1.33
C GLU A 28 -13.83 13.84 -0.91
N TRP A 29 -12.93 12.86 -1.05
CA TRP A 29 -11.51 13.07 -0.76
C TRP A 29 -10.82 13.98 -1.78
N ASN A 30 -11.24 13.96 -3.05
CA ASN A 30 -10.70 14.87 -4.06
C ASN A 30 -11.17 16.32 -3.84
N GLU A 31 -12.39 16.51 -3.32
CA GLU A 31 -12.89 17.83 -2.88
C GLU A 31 -12.10 18.32 -1.64
N ARG A 32 -11.80 17.44 -0.69
CA ARG A 32 -10.95 17.75 0.48
C ARG A 32 -9.53 18.15 0.11
N ALA A 33 -8.95 17.47 -0.89
CA ALA A 33 -7.62 17.79 -1.41
C ALA A 33 -7.51 19.21 -1.98
N GLN A 34 -8.64 19.78 -2.44
CA GLN A 34 -8.70 21.13 -2.98
C GLN A 34 -8.99 22.20 -1.93
N THR A 35 -9.54 21.81 -0.77
CA THR A 35 -10.02 22.75 0.24
C THR A 35 -9.06 22.90 1.42
N ASP A 36 -8.60 21.78 2.01
CA ASP A 36 -7.66 21.80 3.13
C ASP A 36 -6.94 20.44 3.24
N PRO A 37 -6.03 20.12 2.30
CA PRO A 37 -5.41 18.80 2.26
C PRO A 37 -4.67 18.46 3.56
N GLN A 38 -3.97 19.42 4.16
CA GLN A 38 -3.20 19.20 5.39
C GLN A 38 -4.09 18.98 6.59
N GLY A 39 -5.19 19.73 6.74
CA GLY A 39 -6.16 19.52 7.82
C GLY A 39 -6.85 18.16 7.75
N TYR A 40 -7.03 17.59 6.55
CA TYR A 40 -7.61 16.25 6.39
C TYR A 40 -6.60 15.11 6.52
N ILE A 41 -5.30 15.36 6.33
CA ILE A 41 -4.23 14.35 6.49
C ILE A 41 -3.70 14.33 7.92
N GLY A 42 -3.48 15.50 8.51
CA GLY A 42 -2.82 15.68 9.79
C GLY A 42 -3.51 16.76 10.60
N ARG A 43 -4.81 16.58 10.89
CA ARG A 43 -5.70 17.55 11.54
C ARG A 43 -5.11 18.27 12.76
N GLY A 44 -4.21 17.61 13.52
CA GLY A 44 -3.54 18.20 14.68
C GLY A 44 -2.33 19.09 14.37
N TYR A 45 -1.86 19.12 13.13
CA TYR A 45 -0.60 19.74 12.71
C TYR A 45 -0.75 20.71 11.52
N ALA A 46 -1.97 20.96 11.05
CA ALA A 46 -2.26 21.83 9.91
C ALA A 46 -2.24 23.33 10.24
N GLY A 47 -1.62 23.73 11.37
CA GLY A 47 -1.47 25.14 11.73
C GLY A 47 -0.50 25.91 10.82
N SER A 48 0.42 25.20 10.17
CA SER A 48 1.29 25.71 9.10
C SER A 48 1.90 24.55 8.30
N ASP A 49 2.34 24.82 7.07
CA ASP A 49 3.08 23.84 6.24
C ASP A 49 4.29 23.27 6.99
N ALA A 50 5.07 24.12 7.66
CA ALA A 50 6.26 23.70 8.39
C ALA A 50 5.91 22.74 9.53
N GLN A 51 4.85 23.04 10.30
CA GLN A 51 4.38 22.16 11.38
C GLN A 51 3.87 20.83 10.83
N PHE A 52 3.10 20.87 9.74
CA PHE A 52 2.58 19.69 9.08
C PHE A 52 3.71 18.75 8.64
N TRP A 53 4.74 19.26 7.97
CA TRP A 53 5.87 18.44 7.53
C TRP A 53 6.75 17.97 8.69
N ALA A 54 7.03 18.84 9.66
CA ALA A 54 7.84 18.50 10.84
C ALA A 54 7.19 17.40 11.70
N SER A 55 5.86 17.29 11.69
CA SER A 55 5.13 16.26 12.42
C SER A 55 5.33 14.83 11.87
N GLY A 56 5.77 14.69 10.61
CA GLY A 56 5.83 13.41 9.93
C GLY A 56 6.77 12.39 10.58
N ALA A 57 7.99 12.80 10.93
CA ALA A 57 8.96 11.88 11.54
C ALA A 57 8.58 11.48 12.98
N PRO A 58 8.21 12.39 13.89
CA PRO A 58 7.74 12.03 15.23
C PRO A 58 6.53 11.10 15.22
N ASP A 59 5.54 11.33 14.34
CA ASP A 59 4.39 10.43 14.22
C ASP A 59 4.79 9.06 13.66
N LEU A 60 5.68 9.04 12.66
CA LEU A 60 6.19 7.79 12.10
C LEU A 60 6.87 6.95 13.20
N ASP A 61 7.70 7.59 14.02
CA ASP A 61 8.45 6.93 15.10
C ASP A 61 7.56 6.51 16.26
N GLY A 62 6.72 7.42 16.77
CA GLY A 62 5.98 7.20 18.01
C GLY A 62 4.59 6.58 17.85
N LEU A 63 4.03 6.55 16.63
CA LEU A 63 2.68 6.03 16.40
C LEU A 63 2.65 4.85 15.43
N ILE A 64 3.53 4.84 14.42
CA ILE A 64 3.47 3.85 13.33
C ILE A 64 4.50 2.75 13.51
N LEU A 65 5.75 3.11 13.84
CA LEU A 65 6.86 2.19 14.04
C LEU A 65 7.18 1.95 15.52
N ASP A 66 6.28 2.32 16.44
CA ASP A 66 6.50 2.13 17.87
C ASP A 66 6.76 0.64 18.19
N GLY A 67 7.94 0.36 18.74
CA GLY A 67 8.42 -1.00 19.00
C GLY A 67 8.76 -1.85 17.77
N LEU A 68 8.78 -1.26 16.56
CA LEU A 68 9.05 -1.95 15.30
C LEU A 68 10.33 -1.42 14.62
N GLU A 69 11.30 -2.30 14.40
CA GLU A 69 12.45 -1.97 13.55
C GLU A 69 12.13 -2.15 12.07
N LEU A 70 12.33 -1.09 11.29
CA LEU A 70 12.14 -1.13 9.84
C LEU A 70 13.44 -1.59 9.15
N ASP A 71 13.41 -2.76 8.52
CA ASP A 71 14.52 -3.23 7.69
C ASP A 71 14.76 -2.24 6.53
N ARG A 72 16.01 -1.79 6.37
CA ARG A 72 16.44 -0.93 5.28
C ARG A 72 16.20 -1.53 3.89
N ARG A 73 16.03 -2.84 3.77
CA ARG A 73 15.71 -3.55 2.52
C ARG A 73 14.20 -3.64 2.25
N ALA A 74 13.36 -3.19 3.18
CA ALA A 74 11.92 -3.31 3.07
C ALA A 74 11.34 -2.48 1.91
N THR A 75 10.23 -2.98 1.36
CA THR A 75 9.32 -2.19 0.54
C THR A 75 8.08 -1.86 1.36
N VAL A 76 7.85 -0.58 1.62
CA VAL A 76 6.74 -0.08 2.43
C VAL A 76 5.60 0.38 1.53
N LEU A 77 4.35 0.13 1.92
CA LEU A 77 3.15 0.64 1.27
C LEU A 77 2.35 1.47 2.27
N GLU A 78 2.13 2.75 1.97
CA GLU A 78 1.22 3.63 2.70
C GLU A 78 -0.11 3.76 1.94
N ILE A 79 -1.21 3.34 2.58
CA ILE A 79 -2.56 3.45 2.03
C ILE A 79 -3.23 4.70 2.61
N GLY A 80 -3.73 5.57 1.74
CA GLY A 80 -4.22 6.89 2.15
C GLY A 80 -3.05 7.85 2.42
N CYS A 81 -2.04 7.85 1.54
CA CYS A 81 -0.81 8.59 1.77
C CYS A 81 -0.97 10.11 1.64
N GLY A 82 -2.11 10.61 1.15
CA GLY A 82 -2.36 12.02 0.91
C GLY A 82 -1.26 12.63 0.03
N VAL A 83 -0.73 13.78 0.45
CA VAL A 83 0.40 14.45 -0.20
C VAL A 83 1.77 13.87 0.20
N GLY A 84 1.80 12.86 1.07
CA GLY A 84 3.00 12.09 1.41
C GLY A 84 3.78 12.57 2.64
N ARG A 85 3.06 13.05 3.67
CA ARG A 85 3.65 13.48 4.95
C ARG A 85 4.56 12.43 5.58
N LEU A 86 4.12 11.17 5.63
CA LEU A 86 4.89 10.05 6.18
C LEU A 86 5.81 9.39 5.15
N LEU A 87 5.52 9.54 3.85
CA LEU A 87 6.36 9.03 2.77
C LEU A 87 7.78 9.63 2.81
N ARG A 88 7.92 10.93 3.10
CA ARG A 88 9.22 11.60 3.16
C ARG A 88 10.17 10.97 4.21
N PRO A 89 9.80 10.85 5.50
CA PRO A 89 10.66 10.18 6.47
C PRO A 89 10.80 8.67 6.22
N LEU A 90 9.79 8.00 5.66
CA LEU A 90 9.90 6.59 5.24
C LEU A 90 10.96 6.39 4.16
N ALA A 91 11.04 7.30 3.18
CA ALA A 91 11.98 7.21 2.06
C ALA A 91 13.45 7.25 2.51
N ALA A 92 13.74 7.85 3.66
CA ALA A 92 15.08 7.86 4.25
C ALA A 92 15.46 6.54 4.95
N ARG A 93 14.49 5.63 5.17
CA ARG A 93 14.64 4.47 6.07
C ARG A 93 14.37 3.13 5.40
N ALA A 94 13.65 3.10 4.29
CA ALA A 94 13.33 1.89 3.53
C ALA A 94 13.97 1.92 2.13
N HIS A 95 14.15 0.73 1.54
CA HIS A 95 14.65 0.60 0.17
C HIS A 95 13.63 1.13 -0.85
N ARG A 96 12.33 0.99 -0.57
CA ARG A 96 11.27 1.47 -1.46
C ARG A 96 10.02 1.86 -0.66
N VAL A 97 9.35 2.93 -1.08
CA VAL A 97 8.11 3.39 -0.43
C VAL A 97 7.06 3.66 -1.49
N ILE A 98 5.91 3.01 -1.38
CA ILE A 98 4.80 3.15 -2.33
C ILE A 98 3.69 3.90 -1.61
N GLY A 99 3.28 5.04 -2.16
CA GLY A 99 2.14 5.79 -1.68
C GLY A 99 0.92 5.54 -2.56
N VAL A 100 -0.20 5.16 -1.98
CA VAL A 100 -1.48 5.13 -2.71
C VAL A 100 -2.50 5.98 -2.00
N ASP A 101 -3.25 6.73 -2.78
CA ASP A 101 -4.39 7.52 -2.32
C ASP A 101 -5.57 7.32 -3.26
N ILE A 102 -6.77 7.50 -2.73
CA ILE A 102 -7.98 7.41 -3.53
C ILE A 102 -8.24 8.71 -4.30
N ALA A 103 -7.79 9.86 -3.79
CA ALA A 103 -7.95 11.17 -4.40
C ALA A 103 -6.81 11.47 -5.40
N PRO A 104 -7.10 11.58 -6.71
CA PRO A 104 -6.08 11.91 -7.71
C PRO A 104 -5.37 13.25 -7.44
N ALA A 105 -6.08 14.26 -6.92
CA ALA A 105 -5.47 15.56 -6.59
C ALA A 105 -4.41 15.47 -5.47
N MET A 106 -4.59 14.58 -4.47
CA MET A 106 -3.57 14.32 -3.45
C MET A 106 -2.29 13.75 -4.08
N ILE A 107 -2.46 12.82 -5.02
CA ILE A 107 -1.33 12.22 -5.74
C ILE A 107 -0.59 13.25 -6.58
N GLU A 108 -1.31 14.11 -7.31
CA GLU A 108 -0.71 15.17 -8.13
C GLU A 108 0.09 16.16 -7.28
N GLN A 109 -0.48 16.63 -6.17
CA GLN A 109 0.21 17.50 -5.22
C GLN A 109 1.43 16.80 -4.61
N GLY A 110 1.28 15.56 -4.14
CA GLY A 110 2.37 14.81 -3.52
C GLY A 110 3.54 14.56 -4.48
N ARG A 111 3.27 14.27 -5.77
CA ARG A 111 4.32 14.15 -6.80
C ARG A 111 5.11 15.44 -6.99
N THR A 112 4.46 16.59 -6.82
CA THR A 112 5.13 17.90 -6.90
C THR A 112 5.94 18.18 -5.62
N LEU A 113 5.34 17.94 -4.45
CA LEU A 113 5.93 18.23 -3.13
C LEU A 113 7.08 17.30 -2.76
N LEU A 114 7.15 16.12 -3.39
CA LEU A 114 8.16 15.09 -3.17
C LEU A 114 9.02 14.86 -4.42
N ALA A 115 9.08 15.83 -5.34
CA ALA A 115 9.84 15.72 -6.58
C ALA A 115 11.37 15.62 -6.35
N ASP A 116 11.86 16.06 -5.18
CA ASP A 116 13.23 15.90 -4.73
C ASP A 116 13.53 14.48 -4.22
N LEU A 117 12.50 13.68 -3.94
CA LEU A 117 12.68 12.30 -3.55
C LEU A 117 12.86 11.41 -4.78
N PRO A 118 13.76 10.42 -4.70
CA PRO A 118 14.03 9.56 -5.84
C PRO A 118 12.81 8.70 -6.23
N GLU A 119 12.80 8.18 -7.48
CA GLU A 119 11.69 7.41 -8.11
C GLU A 119 11.11 6.25 -7.28
N PHE A 120 11.80 5.85 -6.22
CA PHE A 120 11.34 4.87 -5.24
C PHE A 120 9.97 5.21 -4.63
N LEU A 121 9.51 6.46 -4.75
CA LEU A 121 8.16 6.95 -4.43
C LEU A 121 7.16 6.71 -5.57
N CYS A 122 6.63 5.49 -5.68
CA CYS A 122 5.57 5.22 -6.64
C CYS A 122 4.23 5.72 -6.07
N MET A 123 3.83 6.94 -6.43
CA MET A 123 2.50 7.47 -6.11
C MET A 123 1.50 7.15 -7.22
N SER A 124 0.38 6.52 -6.86
CA SER A 124 -0.65 6.11 -7.82
C SER A 124 -2.05 6.23 -7.23
N PRO A 125 -3.07 6.61 -8.02
CA PRO A 125 -4.45 6.42 -7.62
C PRO A 125 -4.69 4.94 -7.32
N MET A 126 -5.39 4.62 -6.22
CA MET A 126 -5.59 3.23 -5.78
C MET A 126 -6.16 2.32 -6.89
N ALA A 127 -7.01 2.87 -7.77
CA ALA A 127 -7.56 2.14 -8.91
C ALA A 127 -6.51 1.76 -9.98
N ALA A 128 -5.52 2.62 -10.23
CA ALA A 128 -4.43 2.32 -11.18
C ALA A 128 -3.49 1.25 -10.62
N TRP A 129 -3.18 1.33 -9.32
CA TRP A 129 -2.40 0.30 -8.63
C TRP A 129 -3.10 -1.08 -8.67
N MET A 130 -4.41 -1.13 -8.39
CA MET A 130 -5.19 -2.39 -8.46
C MET A 130 -5.16 -3.03 -9.86
N ARG A 131 -5.17 -2.23 -10.93
CA ARG A 131 -5.06 -2.73 -12.31
C ARG A 131 -3.65 -3.19 -12.69
N SER A 132 -2.62 -2.61 -12.07
CA SER A 132 -1.22 -2.95 -12.33
C SER A 132 -0.82 -4.31 -11.74
N ARG A 133 -1.57 -4.83 -10.76
CA ARG A 133 -1.47 -6.22 -10.30
C ARG A 133 -2.10 -7.16 -11.32
N LYS A 134 -1.41 -7.42 -12.43
CA LYS A 134 -1.47 -8.80 -12.96
C LYS A 134 -0.93 -9.70 -11.85
N PRO A 135 -1.59 -10.81 -11.48
CA PRO A 135 -0.92 -11.80 -10.67
C PRO A 135 0.39 -12.12 -11.40
N ARG A 136 1.54 -11.83 -10.78
CA ARG A 136 2.77 -12.45 -11.25
C ARG A 136 2.47 -13.94 -11.19
N SER A 137 2.63 -14.63 -12.33
CA SER A 137 2.59 -16.08 -12.36
C SER A 137 3.41 -16.54 -11.16
N THR A 138 2.78 -17.27 -10.25
CA THR A 138 3.49 -17.96 -9.18
C THR A 138 4.47 -18.89 -9.88
N SER A 139 5.70 -18.44 -10.09
CA SER A 139 6.82 -19.33 -10.32
C SER A 139 6.85 -20.20 -9.09
N SER A 140 6.49 -21.46 -9.31
CA SER A 140 6.29 -22.56 -8.39
C SER A 140 7.15 -22.41 -7.14
N ILE A 141 6.50 -22.33 -5.98
CA ILE A 141 7.15 -22.76 -4.74
C ILE A 141 7.54 -24.23 -4.99
N PRO A 142 8.83 -24.60 -4.95
CA PRO A 142 9.19 -26.01 -5.06
C PRO A 142 8.57 -26.73 -3.87
N SER A 143 7.71 -27.70 -4.13
CA SER A 143 7.22 -28.62 -3.11
C SER A 143 8.43 -29.24 -2.41
N PRO A 144 8.42 -29.39 -1.06
CA PRO A 144 9.47 -30.15 -0.39
C PRO A 144 9.39 -31.58 -0.92
N SER A 145 10.41 -32.01 -1.67
CA SER A 145 10.51 -33.39 -2.10
C SER A 145 10.66 -34.27 -0.87
N SER A 146 9.67 -35.12 -0.66
CA SER A 146 9.73 -36.22 0.29
C SER A 146 10.73 -37.26 -0.21
N SER A 147 12.01 -37.08 0.10
CA SER A 147 12.99 -38.16 0.04
C SER A 147 13.11 -38.82 1.41
N THR A 148 12.09 -39.60 1.77
CA THR A 148 12.28 -40.67 2.75
C THR A 148 13.00 -41.80 2.02
N SER A 149 14.33 -41.78 1.98
CA SER A 149 15.12 -42.90 1.48
C SER A 149 14.96 -44.09 2.43
N ARG A 150 14.21 -45.06 1.95
CA ARG A 150 13.99 -46.38 2.50
C ARG A 150 15.32 -47.16 2.49
N GLN A 151 15.65 -47.75 3.65
CA GLN A 151 16.36 -49.01 3.90
C GLN A 151 17.65 -49.31 3.10
N ASN A 152 18.77 -49.40 3.83
CA ASN A 152 19.90 -50.24 3.44
C ASN A 152 20.03 -51.39 4.45
N ALA A 153 19.50 -52.56 4.08
CA ALA A 153 19.94 -53.83 4.62
C ALA A 153 21.16 -54.28 3.81
N ARG A 154 22.30 -54.53 4.49
CA ARG A 154 23.37 -55.45 4.08
C ARG A 154 24.46 -55.47 5.17
N SER A 155 24.40 -56.48 6.03
CA SER A 155 25.59 -57.23 6.48
C SER A 155 25.73 -58.45 5.55
N PRO A 156 26.88 -59.16 5.42
CA PRO A 156 28.00 -59.24 6.38
C PRO A 156 29.43 -59.17 5.76
N CYS A 157 30.44 -58.93 6.60
CA CYS A 157 31.78 -59.48 6.42
C CYS A 157 32.54 -59.49 7.77
N THR A 158 33.33 -60.56 7.97
CA THR A 158 34.16 -61.00 9.11
C THR A 158 33.47 -61.44 10.39
#